data_AF-A0A8T4NFK8-F1
#
_entry.id   AF-A0A8T4NFK8-F1
#
_cell.length_a   1.000
_cell.length_b   1.000
_cell.length_c   1.000
_cell.angle_alpha   90.00
_cell.angle_beta   90.00
_cell.angle_gamma   90.00
#
_symmetry.space_group_name_H-M   'P 1'
#
loop_
_entity.id
_entity.type
_entity.pdbx_description
1 polymer ?
#
loop_
_entity_poly.entity_id
_entity_poly.type
_entity_poly.pdbx_seq_one_letter_code
_entity_poly.pdbx_strand_id
1 'polypeptide(L)'
;MRMQDIVNILGMHHIDIDRVKCFRSLGSSTRRTIARCHTVGKLMQKAMNMPAHYAIEFLEPFEKMSESEQDKVIIHELLHIPKTFGGGFRQHDFVCESNIETMHEKFVSLKKRGISLEEPKKKTFPFWR
;
A
#
# COMPACT_ATOMS: atom_id res chain seq x y z
N MET A 1 -6.29 -4.69 4.17
CA MET A 1 -5.87 -6.11 4.25
C MET A 1 -4.58 -6.47 3.49
N ARG A 2 -3.97 -5.64 2.63
CA ARG A 2 -2.54 -5.82 2.25
C ARG A 2 -1.79 -4.48 2.19
N MET A 3 -2.37 -3.51 1.49
CA MET A 3 -1.91 -2.11 1.51
C MET A 3 -1.81 -1.57 2.95
N GLN A 4 -2.84 -1.82 3.78
CA GLN A 4 -2.85 -1.42 5.20
C GLN A 4 -1.70 -2.05 5.99
N ASP A 5 -1.39 -3.33 5.76
CA ASP A 5 -0.30 -4.02 6.44
C ASP A 5 1.04 -3.43 6.04
N ILE A 6 1.23 -3.14 4.75
CA ILE A 6 2.41 -2.45 4.22
C ILE A 6 2.57 -1.08 4.89
N VAL A 7 1.50 -0.26 4.93
CA VAL A 7 1.51 1.07 5.57
C VAL A 7 1.89 0.96 7.05
N ASN A 8 1.29 0.02 7.78
CA ASN A 8 1.50 -0.17 9.21
C ASN A 8 2.93 -0.68 9.50
N ILE A 9 3.36 -1.75 8.82
CA ILE A 9 4.66 -2.38 9.04
C ILE A 9 5.81 -1.44 8.65
N LEU A 10 5.65 -0.67 7.56
CA LEU A 10 6.67 0.29 7.13
C LEU A 10 6.64 1.60 7.91
N GLY A 11 5.68 1.79 8.82
CA GLY A 11 5.56 3.00 9.64
C GLY A 11 5.22 4.24 8.81
N MET A 12 4.37 4.10 7.79
CA MET A 12 3.98 5.18 6.89
C MET A 12 2.90 6.10 7.53
N HIS A 13 3.13 6.60 8.74
CA HIS A 13 2.12 7.33 9.56
C HIS A 13 1.45 8.55 8.91
N HIS A 14 2.08 9.16 7.91
CA HIS A 14 1.48 10.21 7.08
C HIS A 14 0.29 9.75 6.20
N ILE A 15 0.11 8.45 6.00
CA ILE A 15 -0.97 7.90 5.18
C ILE A 15 -2.16 7.64 6.08
N ASP A 16 -3.23 8.38 5.82
CA ASP A 16 -4.53 8.13 6.43
C ASP A 16 -5.21 6.97 5.68
N ILE A 17 -5.17 5.77 6.30
CA ILE A 17 -5.71 4.53 5.74
C ILE A 17 -7.20 4.66 5.37
N ASP A 18 -7.97 5.45 6.11
CA ASP A 18 -9.41 5.58 5.85
C ASP A 18 -9.67 6.39 4.58
N ARG A 19 -8.74 7.26 4.21
CA ARG A 19 -8.77 8.11 3.01
C ARG A 19 -7.91 7.59 1.85
N VAL A 20 -7.43 6.34 1.92
CA VAL A 20 -6.83 5.61 0.79
C VAL A 20 -7.67 4.38 0.46
N LYS A 21 -8.21 4.31 -0.75
CA LYS A 21 -9.00 3.16 -1.22
C LYS A 21 -8.32 2.48 -2.40
N CYS A 22 -8.45 1.16 -2.47
CA CYS A 22 -7.91 0.35 -3.56
C CYS A 22 -9.05 -0.15 -4.44
N PHE A 23 -8.86 -0.05 -5.76
CA PHE A 23 -9.83 -0.48 -6.77
C PHE A 23 -9.17 -1.44 -7.76
N ARG A 24 -9.96 -2.36 -8.30
CA ARG A 24 -9.57 -3.20 -9.43
C ARG A 24 -10.35 -2.75 -10.66
N SER A 25 -9.64 -2.56 -11.77
CA SER A 25 -10.23 -2.16 -13.04
C SER A 25 -9.95 -3.21 -14.11
N LEU A 26 -10.98 -3.55 -14.89
CA LEU A 26 -10.94 -4.53 -15.98
C LEU A 26 -11.16 -3.83 -17.33
N GLY A 27 -10.70 -4.45 -18.42
CA GLY A 27 -10.94 -3.94 -19.78
C GLY A 27 -10.11 -2.70 -20.14
N SER A 28 -9.02 -2.43 -19.42
CA SER A 28 -8.14 -1.32 -19.74
C SER A 28 -7.32 -1.62 -20.99
N SER A 29 -7.33 -0.72 -21.97
CA SER A 29 -6.53 -0.85 -23.19
C SER A 29 -5.02 -0.61 -22.98
N THR A 30 -4.62 -0.15 -21.79
CA THR A 30 -3.21 0.14 -21.48
C THR A 30 -2.41 -1.14 -21.21
N ARG A 31 -1.41 -1.40 -22.06
CA ARG A 31 -0.59 -2.62 -21.99
C ARG A 31 0.58 -2.56 -21.01
N ARG A 32 1.05 -1.36 -20.64
CA ARG A 32 2.28 -1.16 -19.86
C ARG A 32 2.04 -0.67 -18.43
N THR A 33 0.82 -0.26 -18.13
CA THR A 33 0.46 0.28 -16.81
C THR A 33 -0.06 -0.86 -15.95
N ILE A 34 0.50 -1.02 -14.75
CA ILE A 34 0.11 -2.07 -13.81
C ILE A 34 -0.84 -1.50 -12.75
N ALA A 35 -0.53 -0.31 -12.25
CA ALA A 35 -1.35 0.41 -11.29
C ALA A 35 -1.28 1.92 -11.56
N ARG A 36 -2.17 2.68 -10.90
CA ARG A 36 -2.21 4.14 -10.91
C ARG A 36 -2.63 4.67 -9.54
N CYS A 37 -2.06 5.80 -9.15
CA CYS A 37 -2.50 6.56 -8.00
C CYS A 37 -3.31 7.78 -8.46
N HIS A 38 -4.51 7.93 -7.90
CA HIS A 38 -5.45 9.02 -8.19
C HIS A 38 -5.67 9.85 -6.94
N THR A 39 -5.95 11.14 -7.11
CA THR A 39 -6.34 12.06 -6.02
C THR A 39 -7.28 13.11 -6.58
N VAL A 40 -8.14 13.64 -5.71
CA VAL A 40 -8.90 14.84 -6.03
C VAL A 40 -7.97 16.05 -5.97
N GLY A 41 -7.97 16.91 -6.99
CA GLY A 41 -7.15 18.12 -7.00
C GLY A 41 -7.56 19.11 -5.89
N LYS A 42 -6.62 19.91 -5.40
CA LYS A 42 -6.85 20.84 -4.25
C LYS A 42 -8.06 21.78 -4.44
N LEU A 43 -8.31 22.25 -5.66
CA LEU A 43 -9.47 23.11 -5.94
C LEU A 43 -10.78 22.37 -5.72
N MET A 44 -10.88 21.13 -6.22
CA MET A 44 -12.07 20.30 -6.09
C MET A 44 -12.31 19.85 -4.65
N GLN A 45 -11.24 19.53 -3.91
CA GLN A 45 -11.34 19.27 -2.47
C GLN A 45 -12.03 20.42 -1.73
N LYS A 46 -11.61 21.67 -2.00
CA LYS A 46 -12.22 22.87 -1.42
C LYS A 46 -13.67 23.05 -1.86
N ALA A 47 -13.96 22.91 -3.15
CA ALA A 47 -15.30 23.08 -3.69
C ALA A 47 -16.31 22.08 -3.09
N MET A 48 -15.85 20.86 -2.81
CA MET A 48 -16.67 19.78 -2.23
C MET A 48 -16.63 19.73 -0.70
N ASN A 49 -15.89 20.65 -0.05
CA ASN A 49 -15.64 20.65 1.39
C ASN A 49 -15.16 19.28 1.91
N MET A 50 -14.21 18.66 1.20
CA MET A 50 -13.67 17.36 1.54
C MET A 50 -12.15 17.42 1.74
N PRO A 51 -11.59 16.60 2.65
CA PRO A 51 -10.15 16.49 2.77
C PRO A 51 -9.56 15.69 1.59
N ALA A 52 -8.24 15.65 1.49
CA ALA A 52 -7.55 14.85 0.49
C ALA A 52 -7.89 13.36 0.62
N HIS A 53 -8.12 12.71 -0.52
CA HIS A 53 -8.36 11.28 -0.64
C HIS A 53 -7.54 10.75 -1.80
N TYR A 54 -7.08 9.51 -1.66
CA TYR A 54 -6.33 8.81 -2.68
C TYR A 54 -7.03 7.52 -3.08
N ALA A 55 -6.97 7.20 -4.36
CA ALA A 55 -7.43 5.92 -4.90
C ALA A 55 -6.27 5.25 -5.63
N ILE A 56 -5.93 4.02 -5.23
CA ILE A 56 -4.96 3.19 -5.92
C ILE A 56 -5.74 2.23 -6.82
N GLU A 57 -5.60 2.39 -8.13
CA GLU A 57 -6.24 1.58 -9.14
C GLU A 57 -5.26 0.50 -9.63
N PHE A 58 -5.60 -0.78 -9.46
CA PHE A 58 -4.85 -1.90 -10.02
C PHE A 58 -5.51 -2.38 -11.31
N LEU A 59 -4.71 -2.55 -12.36
CA LEU A 59 -5.16 -3.02 -13.67
C LEU A 59 -4.93 -4.54 -13.82
N GLU A 60 -5.54 -5.14 -14.84
CA GLU A 60 -5.48 -6.60 -15.12
C GLU A 60 -4.08 -7.24 -15.04
N PRO A 61 -2.97 -6.60 -15.49
CA PRO A 61 -1.64 -7.19 -15.35
C PRO A 61 -1.22 -7.46 -13.90
N PHE A 62 -1.72 -6.68 -12.93
CA PHE A 62 -1.36 -6.80 -11.52
C PHE A 62 -1.70 -8.18 -10.95
N GLU A 63 -2.85 -8.73 -11.31
CA GLU A 63 -3.31 -10.02 -10.78
C GLU A 63 -2.44 -11.20 -11.23
N LYS A 64 -1.71 -11.04 -12.34
CA LYS A 64 -0.83 -12.08 -12.90
C LYS A 64 0.56 -12.08 -12.28
N MET A 65 0.87 -11.10 -11.43
CA MET A 65 2.17 -10.94 -10.79
C MET A 65 2.28 -11.82 -9.54
N SER A 66 3.51 -12.15 -9.15
CA SER A 66 3.77 -12.80 -7.87
C SER A 66 3.43 -11.86 -6.71
N GLU A 67 3.17 -12.40 -5.52
CA GLU A 67 2.86 -11.56 -4.34
C GLU A 67 3.97 -10.54 -4.03
N SER A 68 5.24 -10.95 -4.17
CA SER A 68 6.39 -10.07 -3.98
C SER A 68 6.38 -8.89 -4.94
N GLU A 69 6.05 -9.12 -6.21
CA GLU A 69 6.01 -8.07 -7.22
C GLU A 69 4.76 -7.19 -7.04
N GLN A 70 3.63 -7.77 -6.60
CA GLN A 70 2.45 -7.00 -6.20
C GLN A 70 2.75 -6.08 -5.02
N ASP A 71 3.48 -6.55 -4.01
CA ASP A 71 3.88 -5.74 -2.85
C ASP A 71 4.76 -4.55 -3.28
N LYS A 72 5.72 -4.76 -4.20
CA LYS A 72 6.53 -3.67 -4.78
C LYS A 72 5.68 -2.65 -5.52
N VAL A 73 4.70 -3.08 -6.31
CA VAL A 73 3.76 -2.17 -6.99
C VAL A 73 2.92 -1.39 -5.99
N ILE A 74 2.40 -2.03 -4.94
CA ILE A 74 1.66 -1.31 -3.88
C ILE A 74 2.57 -0.27 -3.21
N ILE A 75 3.82 -0.62 -2.89
CA ILE A 75 4.80 0.30 -2.33
C ILE A 75 5.07 1.48 -3.28
N HIS A 76 5.22 1.22 -4.58
CA HIS A 76 5.38 2.26 -5.60
C HIS A 76 4.24 3.29 -5.55
N GLU A 77 2.99 2.83 -5.59
CA GLU A 77 1.81 3.69 -5.54
C GLU A 77 1.70 4.46 -4.21
N LEU A 78 2.06 3.84 -3.08
CA LEU A 78 2.08 4.51 -1.77
C LEU A 78 3.18 5.57 -1.68
N LEU A 79 4.34 5.37 -2.30
CA LEU A 79 5.44 6.35 -2.31
C LEU A 79 5.09 7.63 -3.10
N HIS A 80 4.14 7.56 -4.02
CA HIS A 80 3.58 8.73 -4.69
C HIS A 80 2.78 9.64 -3.75
N ILE A 81 2.28 9.12 -2.62
CA ILE A 81 1.54 9.91 -1.63
C ILE A 81 2.54 10.80 -0.84
N PRO A 82 2.40 12.13 -0.88
CA PRO A 82 3.29 13.04 -0.17
C PRO A 82 3.10 12.95 1.34
N LYS A 83 4.17 13.25 2.10
CA LYS A 83 4.15 13.31 3.58
C LYS A 83 3.11 14.29 4.14
N THR A 84 2.70 15.28 3.36
CA THR A 84 1.67 16.26 3.73
C THR A 84 0.24 15.73 3.56
N PHE A 85 0.05 14.61 2.82
CA PHE A 85 -1.27 14.02 2.51
C PHE A 85 -2.27 15.06 1.98
N GLY A 86 -1.81 16.04 1.19
CA GLY A 86 -2.59 17.22 0.79
C GLY A 86 -3.31 17.12 -0.57
N GLY A 87 -3.37 15.92 -1.15
CA GLY A 87 -4.01 15.64 -2.45
C GLY A 87 -3.23 16.15 -3.66
N GLY A 88 -1.92 15.99 -3.62
CA GLY A 88 -1.03 16.01 -4.79
C GLY A 88 -0.18 14.73 -4.83
N PHE A 89 0.76 14.66 -5.77
CA PHE A 89 1.65 13.51 -5.94
C PHE A 89 3.12 13.90 -5.85
N ARG A 90 3.94 12.96 -5.39
CA ARG A 90 5.38 12.96 -5.64
C ARG A 90 5.60 12.44 -7.06
N GLN A 91 6.47 13.10 -7.83
CA GLN A 91 6.80 12.63 -9.17
C GLN A 91 7.75 11.42 -9.12
N HIS A 92 7.85 10.69 -10.22
CA HIS A 92 8.65 9.47 -10.33
C HIS A 92 10.14 9.67 -9.99
N ASP A 93 10.66 10.89 -10.11
CA ASP A 93 12.04 11.22 -9.73
C ASP A 93 12.33 10.93 -8.24
N PHE A 94 11.29 10.90 -7.39
CA PHE A 94 11.39 10.53 -5.98
C PHE A 94 11.11 9.03 -5.73
N VAL A 95 10.41 8.37 -6.65
CA VAL A 95 10.00 6.96 -6.56
C VAL A 95 10.92 6.12 -7.45
N CYS A 96 12.16 5.96 -7.02
CA CYS A 96 13.13 5.13 -7.72
C CYS A 96 13.03 3.65 -7.34
N GLU A 97 13.47 2.78 -8.27
CA GLU A 97 13.49 1.33 -8.10
C GLU A 97 14.26 0.89 -6.84
N SER A 98 15.39 1.54 -6.55
CA SER A 98 16.18 1.24 -5.36
C SER A 98 15.44 1.56 -4.06
N ASN A 99 14.64 2.63 -4.02
CA ASN A 99 13.79 2.94 -2.86
C ASN A 99 12.69 1.90 -2.70
N ILE A 100 12.08 1.44 -3.79
CA ILE A 100 11.05 0.41 -3.75
C ILE A 100 11.63 -0.90 -3.20
N GLU A 101 12.78 -1.33 -3.71
CA GLU A 101 13.42 -2.57 -3.25
C GLU A 101 13.81 -2.47 -1.77
N THR A 102 14.44 -1.37 -1.34
CA THR A 102 14.79 -1.15 0.06
C THR A 102 13.56 -1.22 0.98
N MET A 103 12.45 -0.61 0.57
CA MET A 103 11.20 -0.64 1.35
C MET A 103 10.57 -2.04 1.34
N HIS A 104 10.64 -2.76 0.23
CA HIS A 104 10.14 -4.13 0.13
C HIS A 104 10.94 -5.10 0.99
N GLU A 105 12.28 -5.03 0.97
CA GLU A 105 13.16 -5.82 1.85
C GLU A 105 12.86 -5.54 3.32
N LYS A 106 12.70 -4.26 3.69
CA LYS A 106 12.31 -3.84 5.04
C LYS A 106 10.95 -4.43 5.43
N PHE A 107 9.96 -4.38 4.54
CA PHE A 107 8.63 -4.94 4.77
C PHE A 107 8.70 -6.44 5.03
N VAL A 108 9.39 -7.20 4.17
CA VAL A 108 9.56 -8.65 4.32
C VAL A 108 10.28 -9.00 5.63
N SER A 109 11.33 -8.26 5.97
CA SER A 109 12.10 -8.46 7.20
C SER A 109 11.24 -8.23 8.45
N LEU A 110 10.49 -7.13 8.50
CA LEU A 110 9.63 -6.80 9.64
C LEU A 110 8.42 -7.73 9.74
N LYS A 111 7.80 -8.11 8.61
CA LYS A 111 6.69 -9.06 8.56
C LYS A 111 7.10 -10.42 9.12
N LYS A 112 8.28 -10.94 8.75
CA LYS A 112 8.84 -12.18 9.31
C LYS A 112 9.03 -12.10 10.83
N ARG A 113 9.55 -10.96 11.34
CA ARG A 113 9.74 -10.74 12.78
C ARG A 113 8.41 -10.69 13.55
N GLY A 114 7.38 -10.06 12.99
CA GLY A 114 6.04 -10.03 13.57
C GLY A 114 5.39 -11.42 13.65
N ILE A 115 5.55 -12.23 12.60
CA ILE A 115 5.09 -13.63 12.58
C ILE A 115 5.83 -14.47 13.63
N SER A 116 7.12 -14.22 13.86
CA SER A 116 7.89 -14.96 14.88
C SER A 116 7.58 -14.58 16.33
N LEU A 117 6.91 -13.45 16.58
CA LEU A 117 6.51 -13.03 17.94
C LEU A 117 5.13 -13.60 18.34
N GLU A 118 4.36 -14.14 17.39
CA GLU A 118 3.10 -14.85 17.62
C GLU A 118 3.33 -16.37 17.61
N GLU A 119 4.10 -16.92 18.54
CA GLU A 119 4.17 -18.38 18.74
C GLU A 119 2.91 -18.91 19.49
N PRO A 120 2.47 -20.14 19.19
CA PRO A 120 1.14 -20.62 19.55
C PRO A 120 1.01 -20.78 21.07
N LYS A 121 -0.12 -20.29 21.62
CA LYS A 121 -0.56 -20.66 22.97
C LYS A 121 -0.53 -22.19 23.07
N LYS A 122 0.39 -22.72 23.87
CA LYS A 122 0.45 -24.15 24.21
C LYS A 122 -0.94 -24.59 24.63
N LYS A 123 -1.49 -25.62 23.97
CA LYS A 123 -2.66 -26.32 24.48
C LYS A 123 -2.29 -26.88 25.85
N THR A 124 -2.70 -26.20 26.91
CA THR A 124 -2.82 -26.82 28.21
C THR A 124 -3.99 -27.78 28.12
N PHE A 125 -3.70 -29.06 27.87
CA PHE A 125 -4.64 -30.12 28.18
C PHE A 125 -4.84 -30.14 29.69
N PRO A 126 -6.06 -29.99 30.22
CA PRO A 126 -6.30 -30.35 31.61
C PRO A 126 -6.11 -31.87 31.71
N PHE A 127 -4.98 -32.26 32.27
CA PHE A 127 -4.78 -33.61 32.78
C PHE A 127 -5.72 -33.78 33.97
N TRP A 128 -6.52 -34.85 33.92
CA TRP A 128 -7.59 -35.21 34.84
C TRP A 128 -7.22 -35.10 36.33
N ARG A 129 -8.24 -34.77 37.15
CA ARG A 129 -8.53 -35.46 38.42
C ARG A 129 -10.01 -35.78 38.47
#